data_AF-A0AAW2KT25-F1
#
_entry.id   AF-A0AAW2KT25-F1
#
_cell.length_a   1.000
_cell.length_b   1.000
_cell.length_c   1.000
_cell.angle_alpha   90.00
_cell.angle_beta   90.00
_cell.angle_gamma   90.00
#
_symmetry.space_group_name_H-M   'P 1'
#
loop_
_entity.id
_entity.type
_entity.pdbx_description
1 polymer ?
#
loop_
_entity_poly.entity_id
_entity_poly.type
_entity_poly.pdbx_seq_one_letter_code
_entity_poly.pdbx_strand_id
1 'polypeptide(L)'
;MFSTMSLFTGEWWKADTETIINQALQTGGAPNISDAFTINGLPGPLYNCSAKDTFKLKVKPGKTYMLRLINAALNDELFFSIANHNLTVVDADAVYVKPFKTNTVLITPGQTTNVLLKTKNHHPNVTFLMAARPYATGPAAFDNSTTSGILEYHLPSNSTKKTNKLPLLKPSLPIFNDTTFATNFNKKLRSLANSNFPAKVPQVSTGDFSSRILASLVQKATRYISMDSTSLYWPGFGNFNPKKIRLSSIWLIRLRETPSGVPSGGWVAIRFLADNPVHTSWGLKMAWIVMDGSSRNQKLPPPPSDLPKC
;
A
#
# COMPACT_ATOMS: atom_id res chain seq x y z
N MET A 1 -7.40 11.69 -22.06
CA MET A 1 -6.29 11.82 -21.09
C MET A 1 -6.88 11.98 -19.70
N PHE A 2 -6.44 11.20 -18.71
CA PHE A 2 -6.90 11.31 -17.32
C PHE A 2 -6.10 12.39 -16.60
N SER A 3 -6.72 13.10 -15.66
CA SER A 3 -5.97 13.93 -14.69
C SER A 3 -5.47 13.02 -13.57
N THR A 4 -4.20 13.19 -13.19
CA THR A 4 -3.56 12.38 -12.15
C THR A 4 -3.36 13.21 -10.88
N MET A 5 -3.59 12.60 -9.72
CA MET A 5 -3.39 13.21 -8.41
C MET A 5 -2.73 12.21 -7.46
N SER A 6 -1.76 12.66 -6.66
CA SER A 6 -1.17 11.85 -5.60
C SER A 6 -1.91 12.05 -4.28
N LEU A 7 -2.15 10.94 -3.58
CA LEU A 7 -2.81 10.88 -2.28
C LEU A 7 -1.95 10.04 -1.34
N PHE A 8 -1.31 10.71 -0.40
CA PHE A 8 -0.49 10.11 0.64
C PHE A 8 -1.33 9.91 1.89
N THR A 9 -1.36 8.69 2.43
CA THR A 9 -1.80 8.45 3.80
C THR A 9 -0.59 8.37 4.71
N GLY A 10 -0.69 8.88 5.92
CA GLY A 10 0.42 8.86 6.87
C GLY A 10 -0.05 8.94 8.31
N GLU A 11 0.91 9.04 9.22
CA GLU A 11 0.69 9.17 10.65
C GLU A 11 1.33 10.46 11.18
N TRP A 12 0.79 10.97 12.28
CA TRP A 12 1.25 12.18 12.95
C TRP A 12 1.32 11.97 14.46
N TRP A 13 2.41 12.45 15.05
CA TRP A 13 2.62 12.48 16.50
C TRP A 13 2.80 13.92 16.95
N LYS A 14 2.26 14.27 18.12
CA LYS A 14 2.54 15.55 18.78
C LYS A 14 3.95 15.58 19.37
N ALA A 15 4.41 14.43 19.84
CA ALA A 15 5.77 14.26 20.33
C ALA A 15 6.74 14.06 19.17
N ASP A 16 8.00 14.41 19.41
CA ASP A 16 9.09 14.21 18.47
C ASP A 16 9.31 12.70 18.21
N THR A 17 9.35 12.32 16.92
CA THR A 17 9.40 10.92 16.52
C THR A 17 10.72 10.25 16.91
N GLU A 18 11.83 11.00 16.93
CA GLU A 18 13.12 10.50 17.41
C GLU A 18 13.08 10.22 18.92
N THR A 19 12.38 11.06 19.68
CA THR A 19 12.18 10.83 21.12
C THR A 19 11.37 9.56 21.36
N ILE A 20 10.29 9.35 20.59
CA ILE A 20 9.44 8.15 20.69
C ILE A 20 10.25 6.89 20.40
N ILE A 21 11.02 6.88 19.31
CA ILE A 21 11.80 5.69 18.91
C ILE A 21 12.95 5.43 19.89
N ASN A 22 13.63 6.48 20.37
CA ASN A 22 14.71 6.35 21.35
C ASN A 22 14.19 5.77 22.68
N GLN A 23 13.03 6.21 23.16
CA GLN A 23 12.40 5.64 24.34
C GLN A 23 12.05 4.16 24.15
N ALA A 24 11.47 3.80 23.00
CA ALA A 24 11.15 2.41 22.68
C ALA A 24 12.41 1.53 22.66
N LEU A 25 13.50 2.02 22.05
CA LEU A 25 14.79 1.33 22.00
C LEU A 25 15.42 1.15 23.39
N GLN A 26 15.34 2.17 24.26
CA GLN A 26 15.90 2.11 25.61
C GLN A 26 15.12 1.17 26.53
N THR A 27 13.79 1.15 26.41
CA THR A 27 12.91 0.35 27.28
C THR A 27 12.68 -1.07 26.77
N GLY A 28 12.95 -1.33 25.47
CA GLY A 28 12.57 -2.57 24.79
C GLY A 28 11.05 -2.72 24.58
N GLY A 29 10.28 -1.66 24.86
CA GLY A 29 8.83 -1.61 24.68
C GLY A 29 8.40 -1.24 23.27
N ALA A 30 7.09 -1.31 23.00
CA ALA A 30 6.53 -0.80 21.75
C ALA A 30 6.57 0.74 21.72
N PRO A 31 6.78 1.37 20.55
CA PRO A 31 6.66 2.82 20.42
C PRO A 31 5.22 3.28 20.68
N ASN A 32 5.08 4.53 21.13
CA ASN A 32 3.77 5.14 21.32
C ASN A 32 3.00 5.22 19.99
N ILE A 33 1.69 4.93 20.05
CA ILE A 33 0.79 5.05 18.90
C ILE A 33 0.66 6.50 18.42
N SER A 34 0.31 6.68 17.15
CA SER A 34 0.09 7.99 16.55
C SER A 34 -1.08 8.75 17.18
N ASP A 35 -0.98 10.08 17.17
CA ASP A 35 -2.08 10.98 17.60
C ASP A 35 -3.15 11.12 16.51
N ALA A 36 -2.77 10.94 15.24
CA ALA A 36 -3.67 11.00 14.10
C ALA A 36 -3.11 10.32 12.85
N PHE A 37 -3.99 9.73 12.05
CA PHE A 37 -3.74 9.49 10.63
C PHE A 37 -3.94 10.78 9.83
N THR A 38 -3.33 10.83 8.64
CA THR A 38 -3.42 11.98 7.74
C THR A 38 -3.71 11.56 6.30
N ILE A 39 -4.36 12.44 5.53
CA ILE A 39 -4.42 12.41 4.07
C ILE A 39 -3.72 13.66 3.55
N ASN A 40 -2.64 13.49 2.80
CA ASN A 40 -1.74 14.55 2.35
C ASN A 40 -1.26 15.46 3.50
N GLY A 41 -0.89 14.85 4.63
CA GLY A 41 -0.38 15.56 5.81
C GLY A 41 -1.46 16.24 6.67
N LEU A 42 -2.75 16.07 6.33
CA LEU A 42 -3.86 16.73 7.02
C LEU A 42 -4.77 15.68 7.70
N PRO A 43 -5.03 15.77 9.02
CA PRO A 43 -5.85 14.78 9.73
C PRO A 43 -7.32 14.76 9.30
N GLY A 44 -7.85 15.93 8.95
CA GLY A 44 -9.24 16.08 8.52
C GLY A 44 -10.21 16.45 9.64
N PRO A 45 -11.52 16.52 9.33
CA PRO A 45 -12.53 17.12 10.19
C PRO A 45 -12.94 16.26 11.38
N LEU A 46 -12.46 15.02 11.46
CA LEU A 46 -12.77 14.10 12.55
C LEU A 46 -11.87 14.29 13.78
N TYR A 47 -10.79 15.06 13.64
CA TYR A 47 -9.91 15.42 14.75
C TYR A 47 -10.17 16.85 15.23
N ASN A 48 -9.95 17.07 16.52
CA ASN A 48 -10.03 18.40 17.11
C ASN A 48 -9.04 19.35 16.39
N CYS A 49 -9.47 20.59 16.17
CA CYS A 49 -8.69 21.65 15.54
C CYS A 49 -8.31 21.44 14.05
N SER A 50 -8.71 20.34 13.40
CA SER A 50 -8.25 19.99 12.04
C SER A 50 -9.28 20.17 10.92
N ALA A 51 -10.50 20.63 11.26
CA ALA A 51 -11.60 20.77 10.31
C ALA A 51 -11.45 21.89 9.27
N LYS A 52 -10.66 22.93 9.57
CA LYS A 52 -10.47 24.07 8.65
C LYS A 52 -9.53 23.72 7.49
N ASP A 53 -8.45 23.00 7.79
CA ASP A 53 -7.36 22.69 6.85
C ASP A 53 -7.52 21.30 6.22
N THR A 54 -8.73 20.75 6.18
CA THR A 54 -8.97 19.44 5.59
C THR A 54 -8.60 19.41 4.11
N PHE A 55 -7.87 18.38 3.68
CA PHE A 55 -7.53 18.17 2.27
C PHE A 55 -8.78 18.07 1.39
N LYS A 56 -8.82 18.83 0.29
CA LYS A 56 -9.95 18.85 -0.67
C LYS A 56 -9.50 18.43 -2.06
N LEU A 57 -10.03 17.31 -2.55
CA LEU A 57 -9.90 16.87 -3.92
C LEU A 57 -11.04 17.44 -4.77
N LYS A 58 -10.74 18.46 -5.56
CA LYS A 58 -11.70 19.09 -6.47
C LYS A 58 -11.79 18.32 -7.79
N VAL A 59 -13.00 17.97 -8.21
CA VAL A 59 -13.24 17.19 -9.42
C VAL A 59 -14.33 17.79 -10.30
N LYS A 60 -14.22 17.60 -11.61
CA LYS A 60 -15.26 17.95 -12.58
C LYS A 60 -16.21 16.77 -12.83
N PRO A 61 -17.53 17.00 -12.94
CA PRO A 61 -18.49 15.95 -13.32
C PRO A 61 -18.13 15.26 -14.64
N GLY A 62 -18.46 13.96 -14.74
CA GLY A 62 -18.28 13.14 -15.95
C GLY A 62 -16.82 12.85 -16.34
N LYS A 63 -15.86 13.20 -15.49
CA LYS A 63 -14.43 12.93 -15.70
C LYS A 63 -13.94 11.71 -14.91
N THR A 64 -12.85 11.14 -15.38
CA THR A 64 -12.14 10.07 -14.68
C THR A 64 -10.77 10.60 -14.24
N TYR A 65 -10.43 10.36 -12.99
CA TYR A 65 -9.16 10.75 -12.37
C TYR A 65 -8.37 9.50 -12.01
N MET A 66 -7.06 9.54 -12.16
CA MET A 66 -6.16 8.52 -11.63
C MET A 66 -5.61 9.01 -10.31
N LEU A 67 -5.99 8.35 -9.22
CA LEU A 67 -5.46 8.63 -7.89
C LEU A 67 -4.30 7.67 -7.63
N ARG A 68 -3.12 8.23 -7.33
CA ARG A 68 -1.95 7.48 -6.89
C ARG A 68 -1.99 7.41 -5.37
N LEU A 69 -2.52 6.33 -4.84
CA LEU A 69 -2.58 6.09 -3.40
C LEU A 69 -1.22 5.59 -2.93
N ILE A 70 -0.67 6.21 -1.89
CA ILE A 70 0.62 5.87 -1.31
C ILE A 70 0.40 5.78 0.20
N ASN A 71 0.69 4.62 0.78
CA ASN A 71 0.66 4.51 2.24
C ASN A 71 2.04 4.77 2.81
N ALA A 72 2.22 5.96 3.36
CA ALA A 72 3.41 6.40 4.07
C ALA A 72 3.23 6.36 5.61
N ALA A 73 2.21 5.65 6.11
CA ALA A 73 2.13 5.28 7.53
C ALA A 73 3.30 4.34 7.89
N LEU A 74 3.68 4.31 9.16
CA LEU A 74 4.82 3.51 9.63
C LEU A 74 4.41 2.07 9.90
N ASN A 75 3.25 1.84 10.52
CA ASN A 75 2.90 0.52 11.05
C ASN A 75 1.61 -0.07 10.48
N ASP A 76 0.63 0.76 10.12
CA ASP A 76 -0.74 0.28 9.87
C ASP A 76 -1.10 0.15 8.38
N GLU A 77 -1.72 -0.99 8.03
CA GLU A 77 -2.46 -1.12 6.78
C GLU A 77 -3.71 -0.25 6.84
N LEU A 78 -4.06 0.40 5.75
CA LEU A 78 -5.20 1.32 5.73
C LEU A 78 -6.28 0.86 4.75
N PHE A 79 -7.51 0.81 5.24
CA PHE A 79 -8.70 0.81 4.40
C PHE A 79 -8.99 2.23 3.94
N PHE A 80 -8.89 2.49 2.64
CA PHE A 80 -9.23 3.78 2.01
C PHE A 80 -10.53 3.67 1.19
N SER A 81 -11.46 4.61 1.38
CA SER A 81 -12.71 4.67 0.60
C SER A 81 -13.17 6.11 0.36
N ILE A 82 -13.94 6.30 -0.73
CA ILE A 82 -14.59 7.57 -1.07
C ILE A 82 -16.10 7.35 -1.04
N ALA A 83 -16.82 8.17 -0.26
CA ALA A 83 -18.26 8.02 -0.10
C ALA A 83 -18.98 7.99 -1.44
N ASN A 84 -19.80 6.97 -1.67
CA ASN A 84 -20.65 6.82 -2.85
C ASN A 84 -19.90 6.91 -4.20
N HIS A 85 -18.64 6.45 -4.23
CA HIS A 85 -17.84 6.29 -5.43
C HIS A 85 -17.18 4.91 -5.45
N ASN A 86 -17.13 4.30 -6.64
CA ASN A 86 -16.36 3.08 -6.86
C ASN A 86 -14.99 3.46 -7.43
N LEU A 87 -13.98 2.72 -6.98
CA LEU A 87 -12.60 2.82 -7.43
C LEU A 87 -12.28 1.60 -8.30
N THR A 88 -11.48 1.80 -9.35
CA THR A 88 -10.95 0.69 -10.16
C THR A 88 -9.45 0.61 -9.96
N VAL A 89 -8.97 -0.44 -9.31
CA VAL A 89 -7.53 -0.68 -9.14
C VAL A 89 -6.97 -1.11 -10.49
N VAL A 90 -5.89 -0.47 -10.94
CA VAL A 90 -5.25 -0.74 -12.24
C VAL A 90 -3.76 -1.04 -12.13
N ASP A 91 -3.15 -0.67 -11.01
CA ASP A 91 -1.72 -0.80 -10.76
C ASP A 91 -1.52 -1.02 -9.26
N ALA A 92 -0.59 -1.90 -8.91
CA ALA A 92 -0.02 -1.97 -7.58
C ALA A 92 1.50 -1.96 -7.76
N ASP A 93 2.18 -1.04 -7.08
CA ASP A 93 3.63 -1.07 -6.94
C ASP A 93 4.38 -0.96 -8.28
N ALA A 94 3.92 -0.03 -9.12
CA ALA A 94 4.41 0.23 -10.47
C ALA A 94 4.29 -0.98 -11.42
N VAL A 95 3.43 -1.94 -11.10
CA VAL A 95 3.09 -3.07 -11.96
C VAL A 95 1.59 -3.10 -12.22
N TYR A 96 1.24 -3.10 -13.50
CA TYR A 96 -0.16 -3.22 -13.90
C TYR A 96 -0.78 -4.53 -13.43
N VAL A 97 -1.95 -4.40 -12.79
CA VAL A 97 -2.78 -5.53 -12.38
C VAL A 97 -3.99 -5.65 -13.29
N LYS A 98 -4.59 -6.84 -13.31
CA LYS A 98 -5.89 -7.03 -13.97
C LYS A 98 -6.91 -6.10 -13.31
N PRO A 99 -7.52 -5.15 -14.05
CA PRO A 99 -8.36 -4.15 -13.42
C PRO A 99 -9.57 -4.75 -12.70
N PHE A 100 -9.82 -4.30 -11.48
CA PHE A 100 -11.00 -4.71 -10.71
C PHE A 100 -11.63 -3.54 -9.97
N LYS A 101 -12.96 -3.56 -9.85
CA LYS A 101 -13.73 -2.53 -9.13
C LYS A 101 -13.85 -2.88 -7.65
N THR A 102 -13.75 -1.85 -6.82
CA THR A 102 -13.92 -1.94 -5.37
C THR A 102 -14.43 -0.62 -4.79
N ASN A 103 -15.10 -0.66 -3.64
CA ASN A 103 -15.49 0.53 -2.88
C ASN A 103 -14.40 0.97 -1.90
N THR A 104 -13.61 0.01 -1.43
CA THR A 104 -12.55 0.21 -0.47
C THR A 104 -11.27 -0.44 -0.98
N VAL A 105 -10.16 0.26 -0.83
CA VAL A 105 -8.81 -0.21 -1.14
C VAL A 105 -8.13 -0.54 0.18
N LEU A 106 -7.49 -1.70 0.27
CA LEU A 106 -6.58 -2.01 1.36
C LEU A 106 -5.15 -1.74 0.86
N ILE A 107 -4.39 -0.92 1.57
CA ILE A 107 -3.03 -0.53 1.19
C ILE A 107 -2.09 -0.67 2.38
N THR A 108 -0.96 -1.37 2.19
CA THR A 108 0.03 -1.60 3.25
C THR A 108 1.06 -0.47 3.29
N PRO A 109 1.69 -0.16 4.45
CA PRO A 109 2.84 0.73 4.55
C PRO A 109 3.89 0.48 3.45
N GLY A 110 4.33 1.55 2.80
CA GLY A 110 5.24 1.57 1.66
C GLY A 110 4.66 1.10 0.32
N GLN A 111 3.43 0.56 0.30
CA GLN A 111 2.76 0.18 -0.95
C GLN A 111 2.22 1.41 -1.67
N THR A 112 2.24 1.35 -3.00
CA THR A 112 1.59 2.31 -3.88
C THR A 112 0.56 1.60 -4.76
N THR A 113 -0.57 2.24 -5.04
CA THR A 113 -1.55 1.70 -5.98
C THR A 113 -2.24 2.81 -6.75
N ASN A 114 -2.36 2.63 -8.07
CA ASN A 114 -3.11 3.56 -8.89
C ASN A 114 -4.56 3.07 -9.01
N VAL A 115 -5.49 3.95 -8.67
CA VAL A 115 -6.92 3.69 -8.78
C VAL A 115 -7.61 4.73 -9.66
N LEU A 116 -8.50 4.27 -10.53
CA LEU A 116 -9.33 5.14 -11.33
C LEU A 116 -10.60 5.49 -10.56
N LEU A 117 -10.81 6.78 -10.34
CA LEU A 117 -12.02 7.36 -9.80
C LEU A 117 -12.87 7.90 -10.95
N LYS A 118 -14.04 7.31 -11.16
CA LYS A 118 -15.05 7.84 -12.10
C LYS A 118 -16.02 8.74 -11.35
N THR A 119 -16.07 10.02 -11.74
CA THR A 119 -17.01 10.99 -11.15
C THR A 119 -18.41 10.82 -11.72
N LYS A 120 -19.41 11.32 -10.99
CA LYS A 120 -20.81 11.37 -11.40
C LYS A 120 -20.99 12.33 -12.58
N ASN A 121 -21.96 12.05 -13.44
CA ASN A 121 -22.18 12.81 -14.68
C ASN A 121 -22.64 14.27 -14.43
N HIS A 122 -23.27 14.53 -13.29
CA HIS A 122 -23.76 15.85 -12.88
C HIS A 122 -23.20 16.21 -11.51
N HIS A 123 -23.17 17.50 -11.17
CA HIS A 123 -22.78 17.96 -9.84
C HIS A 123 -23.84 17.49 -8.82
N PRO A 124 -23.53 16.52 -7.95
CA PRO A 124 -24.43 16.19 -6.86
C PRO A 124 -24.30 17.32 -5.83
N ASN A 125 -25.38 17.99 -5.43
CA ASN A 125 -25.34 19.08 -4.43
C ASN A 125 -25.03 18.54 -3.02
N VAL A 126 -23.95 17.78 -2.87
CA VAL A 126 -23.44 17.11 -1.67
C VAL A 126 -21.92 17.06 -1.75
N THR A 127 -21.27 17.05 -0.61
CA THR A 127 -19.83 16.79 -0.48
C THR A 127 -19.60 15.35 -0.05
N PHE A 128 -18.54 14.71 -0.56
CA PHE A 128 -18.22 13.32 -0.23
C PHE A 128 -16.98 13.27 0.64
N LEU A 129 -17.04 12.52 1.72
CA LEU A 129 -15.87 12.26 2.55
C LEU A 129 -15.04 11.14 1.92
N MET A 130 -13.74 11.37 1.80
CA MET A 130 -12.74 10.33 1.61
C MET A 130 -12.23 9.96 2.99
N ALA A 131 -12.10 8.69 3.33
CA ALA A 131 -11.68 8.27 4.66
C ALA A 131 -10.67 7.13 4.59
N ALA A 132 -9.71 7.15 5.50
CA ALA A 132 -8.78 6.05 5.73
C ALA A 132 -8.80 5.64 7.21
N ARG A 133 -8.79 4.33 7.46
CA ARG A 133 -8.74 3.74 8.81
C ARG A 133 -7.86 2.50 8.85
N PRO A 134 -7.30 2.13 10.01
CA PRO A 134 -6.43 0.97 10.12
C PRO A 134 -7.17 -0.36 9.89
N TYR A 135 -6.44 -1.31 9.33
CA TYR A 135 -6.69 -2.73 9.45
C TYR A 135 -5.65 -3.34 10.40
N ALA A 136 -6.11 -3.89 11.52
CA ALA A 136 -5.26 -4.45 12.57
C ALA A 136 -5.87 -5.73 13.14
N THR A 137 -5.05 -6.77 13.27
CA THR A 137 -5.42 -8.06 13.90
C THR A 137 -4.41 -8.50 14.95
N GLY A 138 -3.34 -7.74 15.15
CA GLY A 138 -2.30 -8.04 16.12
C GLY A 138 -2.72 -7.67 17.55
N PRO A 139 -2.04 -8.22 18.57
CA PRO A 139 -2.32 -7.90 19.96
C PRO A 139 -1.71 -6.56 20.41
N ALA A 140 -0.90 -5.91 19.57
CA ALA A 140 -0.29 -4.61 19.86
C ALA A 140 -1.34 -3.49 19.82
N ALA A 141 -1.15 -2.47 20.65
CA ALA A 141 -1.94 -1.25 20.57
C ALA A 141 -1.70 -0.55 19.22
N PHE A 142 -2.74 0.05 18.67
CA PHE A 142 -2.72 0.79 17.41
C PHE A 142 -3.65 2.00 17.51
N ASP A 143 -3.43 3.02 16.68
CA ASP A 143 -4.36 4.14 16.55
C ASP A 143 -5.62 3.65 15.82
N ASN A 144 -6.78 3.64 16.47
CA ASN A 144 -8.06 3.23 15.87
C ASN A 144 -8.91 4.43 15.37
N SER A 145 -8.28 5.57 15.17
CA SER A 145 -8.94 6.76 14.64
C SER A 145 -9.13 6.67 13.12
N THR A 146 -9.85 7.64 12.54
CA THR A 146 -10.13 7.69 11.10
C THR A 146 -9.76 9.06 10.58
N THR A 147 -8.85 9.10 9.61
CA THR A 147 -8.52 10.33 8.87
C THR A 147 -9.46 10.52 7.70
N SER A 148 -9.67 11.78 7.32
CA SER A 148 -10.54 12.08 6.20
C SER A 148 -10.18 13.33 5.41
N GLY A 149 -10.49 13.27 4.12
CA GLY A 149 -10.46 14.38 3.18
C GLY A 149 -11.83 14.59 2.56
N ILE A 150 -11.97 15.63 1.75
CA ILE A 150 -13.23 15.96 1.08
C ILE A 150 -13.04 15.84 -0.42
N LEU A 151 -13.94 15.12 -1.08
CA LEU A 151 -14.10 15.15 -2.52
C LEU A 151 -15.24 16.12 -2.88
N GLU A 152 -14.89 17.17 -3.60
CA GLU A 152 -15.77 18.29 -3.94
C GLU A 152 -15.91 18.40 -5.46
N TYR A 153 -17.15 18.54 -5.92
CA TYR A 153 -17.43 18.74 -7.35
C TYR A 153 -17.39 20.23 -7.69
N HIS A 154 -16.75 20.56 -8.81
CA HIS A 154 -16.75 21.92 -9.33
C HIS A 154 -18.18 22.36 -9.68
N LEU A 155 -18.56 23.54 -9.19
CA LEU A 155 -19.78 24.24 -9.58
C LEU A 155 -19.64 24.77 -11.02
N PRO A 156 -20.67 24.59 -11.87
CA PRO A 156 -20.77 25.33 -13.12
C PRO A 156 -20.85 26.84 -12.86
N SER A 157 -20.17 27.65 -13.68
CA SER A 157 -20.01 29.10 -13.50
C SER A 157 -21.32 29.91 -13.40
N ASN A 158 -22.47 29.34 -13.79
CA ASN A 158 -23.80 29.98 -13.75
C ASN A 158 -24.61 29.68 -12.47
N SER A 159 -24.04 28.98 -11.49
CA SER A 159 -24.72 28.64 -10.24
C SER A 159 -24.48 29.69 -9.16
N THR A 160 -25.31 30.73 -9.11
CA THR A 160 -25.38 31.77 -8.06
C THR A 160 -26.04 31.28 -6.75
N LYS A 161 -25.93 30.00 -6.40
CA LYS A 161 -26.46 29.51 -5.12
C LYS A 161 -25.51 29.87 -3.98
N LYS A 162 -25.98 30.79 -3.12
CA LYS A 162 -25.46 31.04 -1.77
C LYS A 162 -25.10 29.71 -1.09
N THR A 163 -23.91 29.66 -0.51
CA THR A 163 -23.31 28.51 0.17
C THR A 163 -24.12 28.07 1.39
N ASN A 164 -25.25 27.40 1.17
CA ASN A 164 -25.84 26.56 2.20
C ASN A 164 -24.91 25.36 2.40
N LYS A 165 -24.55 25.04 3.65
CA LYS A 165 -23.70 23.88 3.98
C LYS A 165 -24.25 22.64 3.28
N LEU A 166 -23.53 22.14 2.28
CA LEU A 166 -23.93 20.94 1.54
C LEU A 166 -23.91 19.74 2.50
N PRO A 167 -24.82 18.76 2.33
CA PRO A 167 -24.76 17.52 3.08
C PRO A 167 -23.41 16.82 2.86
N LEU A 168 -22.84 16.27 3.94
CA LEU A 168 -21.58 15.53 3.89
C LEU A 168 -21.87 14.04 3.98
N LEU A 169 -21.60 13.30 2.90
CA LEU A 169 -21.77 11.85 2.86
C LEU A 169 -20.49 11.16 3.33
N LYS A 170 -20.62 10.19 4.24
CA LYS A 170 -19.51 9.40 4.78
C LYS A 170 -19.45 8.02 4.11
N PRO A 171 -18.25 7.47 3.83
CA PRO A 171 -18.12 6.11 3.32
C PRO A 171 -18.37 5.09 4.43
N SER A 172 -18.83 3.90 4.04
CA SER A 172 -18.83 2.74 4.94
C SER A 172 -17.51 2.01 4.76
N LEU A 173 -16.68 1.99 5.81
CA LEU A 173 -15.42 1.26 5.83
C LEU A 173 -15.65 -0.16 6.42
N PRO A 174 -14.79 -1.16 6.14
CA PRO A 174 -14.79 -2.51 6.77
C PRO A 174 -14.20 -2.46 8.18
N ILE A 175 -14.78 -3.16 9.17
CA ILE A 175 -14.32 -3.09 10.58
C ILE A 175 -12.81 -3.33 10.68
N PHE A 176 -12.15 -2.76 11.69
CA PHE A 176 -10.67 -2.74 11.75
C PHE A 176 -10.03 -4.13 11.70
N ASN A 177 -10.73 -5.19 12.12
CA ASN A 177 -10.26 -6.58 12.10
C ASN A 177 -10.91 -7.45 11.00
N ASP A 178 -11.47 -6.85 9.94
CA ASP A 178 -12.13 -7.55 8.84
C ASP A 178 -11.14 -8.31 7.94
N THR A 179 -10.70 -9.47 8.43
CA THR A 179 -9.74 -10.34 7.74
C THR A 179 -10.35 -10.98 6.49
N THR A 180 -11.68 -11.13 6.46
CA THR A 180 -12.40 -11.64 5.30
C THR A 180 -12.31 -10.64 4.15
N PHE A 181 -12.54 -9.35 4.42
CA PHE A 181 -12.35 -8.29 3.44
C PHE A 181 -10.90 -8.25 2.94
N ALA A 182 -9.93 -8.21 3.86
CA ALA A 182 -8.50 -8.15 3.51
C ALA A 182 -8.09 -9.32 2.60
N THR A 183 -8.50 -10.55 2.95
CA THR A 183 -8.26 -11.75 2.16
C THR A 183 -8.89 -11.66 0.76
N ASN A 184 -10.15 -11.21 0.68
CA ASN A 184 -10.87 -11.11 -0.59
C ASN A 184 -10.32 -9.99 -1.48
N PHE A 185 -9.83 -8.90 -0.90
CA PHE A 185 -9.16 -7.83 -1.62
C PHE A 185 -7.84 -8.33 -2.22
N ASN A 186 -6.98 -8.95 -1.42
CA ASN A 186 -5.73 -9.55 -1.88
C ASN A 186 -5.97 -10.60 -2.97
N LYS A 187 -7.08 -11.34 -2.90
CA LYS A 187 -7.48 -12.32 -3.91
C LYS A 187 -7.81 -11.75 -5.31
N LYS A 188 -8.00 -10.43 -5.40
CA LYS A 188 -8.29 -9.73 -6.67
C LYS A 188 -7.05 -9.15 -7.32
N LEU A 189 -5.98 -8.90 -6.56
CA LEU A 189 -4.70 -8.48 -7.11
C LEU A 189 -4.10 -9.63 -7.92
N ARG A 190 -4.10 -9.48 -9.24
CA ARG A 190 -3.61 -10.48 -10.19
C ARG A 190 -2.84 -9.77 -11.29
N SER A 191 -1.76 -10.40 -11.78
CA SER A 191 -1.05 -9.92 -12.96
C SER A 191 -1.98 -9.86 -14.18
N LEU A 192 -1.71 -8.98 -15.14
CA LEU A 192 -2.45 -8.91 -16.41
C LEU A 192 -2.50 -10.26 -17.16
N ALA A 193 -1.37 -10.99 -17.18
CA ALA A 193 -1.21 -12.36 -17.68
C ALA A 193 -2.07 -12.68 -18.92
N ASN A 194 -1.84 -11.93 -20.01
CA ASN A 194 -2.51 -12.13 -21.30
C ASN A 194 -1.47 -12.32 -22.43
N SER A 195 -1.92 -12.55 -23.67
CA SER A 195 -1.03 -12.77 -24.82
C SER A 195 -0.03 -11.62 -25.05
N ASN A 196 -0.46 -10.38 -24.79
CA ASN A 196 0.35 -9.18 -25.01
C ASN A 196 1.27 -8.88 -23.81
N PHE A 197 0.86 -9.30 -22.61
CA PHE A 197 1.59 -9.14 -21.34
C PHE A 197 1.67 -10.49 -20.61
N PRO A 198 2.49 -11.44 -21.12
CA PRO A 198 2.57 -12.78 -20.57
C PRO A 198 3.25 -12.76 -19.20
N ALA A 199 2.63 -13.43 -18.23
CA ALA A 199 3.22 -13.71 -16.94
C ALA A 199 4.19 -14.89 -17.07
N LYS A 200 5.42 -14.62 -17.54
CA LYS A 200 6.46 -15.65 -17.68
C LYS A 200 6.97 -16.07 -16.29
N VAL A 201 6.36 -17.10 -15.73
CA VAL A 201 6.85 -17.72 -14.49
C VAL A 201 7.72 -18.91 -14.86
N PRO A 202 9.01 -18.95 -14.44
CA PRO A 202 9.89 -20.07 -14.73
C PRO A 202 9.28 -21.40 -14.23
N GLN A 203 8.99 -22.30 -15.17
CA GLN A 203 8.58 -23.67 -14.88
C GLN A 203 9.76 -24.42 -14.27
N VAL A 204 9.50 -25.23 -13.24
CA VAL A 204 10.55 -25.99 -12.56
C VAL A 204 10.98 -27.14 -13.48
N SER A 205 12.00 -26.93 -14.30
CA SER A 205 12.91 -28.02 -14.68
C SER A 205 13.93 -28.18 -13.56
N THR A 206 13.98 -29.38 -12.99
CA THR A 206 15.05 -29.86 -12.13
C THR A 206 16.36 -29.79 -12.92
N GLY A 207 17.27 -28.88 -12.57
CA GLY A 207 18.60 -28.96 -13.18
C GLY A 207 19.52 -27.74 -13.19
N ASP A 208 19.17 -26.56 -12.65
CA ASP A 208 20.19 -25.49 -12.59
C ASP A 208 20.08 -24.58 -11.35
N PHE A 209 21.23 -24.39 -10.69
CA PHE A 209 21.39 -24.22 -9.25
C PHE A 209 21.96 -22.84 -8.85
N SER A 210 21.85 -21.81 -9.68
CA SER A 210 22.56 -20.53 -9.44
C SER A 210 21.73 -19.36 -8.85
N SER A 211 20.43 -19.47 -8.58
CA SER A 211 19.67 -18.27 -8.11
C SER A 211 18.38 -18.55 -7.34
N ARG A 212 18.33 -19.58 -6.47
CA ARG A 212 17.05 -20.00 -5.86
C ARG A 212 17.06 -19.85 -4.35
N ILE A 213 16.51 -18.75 -3.85
CA ILE A 213 16.12 -18.64 -2.45
C ILE A 213 14.61 -18.53 -2.36
N LEU A 214 14.00 -19.60 -1.86
CA LEU A 214 12.62 -19.64 -1.39
C LEU A 214 12.66 -19.39 0.12
N ALA A 215 12.34 -18.18 0.54
CA ALA A 215 12.09 -17.91 1.95
C ALA A 215 10.61 -18.18 2.23
N SER A 216 10.32 -19.04 3.22
CA SER A 216 8.99 -19.17 3.81
C SER A 216 9.02 -18.55 5.20
N LEU A 217 8.28 -17.47 5.39
CA LEU A 217 8.10 -16.86 6.70
C LEU A 217 6.69 -17.21 7.19
N VAL A 218 6.61 -17.84 8.37
CA VAL A 218 5.36 -18.13 9.08
C VAL A 218 5.29 -17.17 10.26
N GLN A 219 4.22 -16.38 10.38
CA GLN A 219 4.15 -15.38 11.45
C GLN A 219 2.76 -15.19 12.05
N LYS A 220 2.74 -14.99 13.37
CA LYS A 220 1.52 -14.81 14.19
C LYS A 220 0.88 -13.43 14.09
N ALA A 221 1.52 -12.48 13.41
CA ALA A 221 1.04 -11.12 13.16
C ALA A 221 1.45 -10.66 11.76
N THR A 222 0.68 -9.76 11.15
CA THR A 222 0.99 -9.18 9.85
C THR A 222 2.31 -8.40 9.93
N ARG A 223 3.25 -8.71 9.04
CA ARG A 223 4.51 -7.97 8.87
C ARG A 223 4.72 -7.66 7.39
N TYR A 224 5.43 -6.57 7.10
CA TYR A 224 5.71 -6.13 5.72
C TYR A 224 7.11 -6.54 5.31
N ILE A 225 7.23 -7.08 4.10
CA ILE A 225 8.51 -7.44 3.51
C ILE A 225 8.72 -6.62 2.26
N SER A 226 9.58 -5.61 2.35
CA SER A 226 10.12 -4.93 1.17
C SER A 226 11.33 -5.69 0.67
N MET A 227 11.41 -5.90 -0.64
CA MET A 227 12.59 -6.49 -1.28
C MET A 227 13.06 -5.63 -2.43
N ASP A 228 14.36 -5.39 -2.46
CA ASP A 228 14.97 -4.42 -3.36
C ASP A 228 15.31 -5.01 -4.75
N SER A 229 14.60 -6.07 -5.16
CA SER A 229 14.80 -6.85 -6.40
C SER A 229 13.49 -7.34 -7.02
N THR A 230 13.53 -7.83 -8.27
CA THR A 230 12.36 -8.44 -8.93
C THR A 230 11.90 -9.68 -8.16
N SER A 231 10.68 -9.67 -7.63
CA SER A 231 10.18 -10.67 -6.67
C SER A 231 8.75 -11.14 -7.00
N LEU A 232 8.55 -12.45 -6.96
CA LEU A 232 7.26 -13.14 -7.05
C LEU A 232 6.81 -13.47 -5.63
N TYR A 233 5.60 -13.06 -5.27
CA TYR A 233 5.04 -13.27 -3.93
C TYR A 233 3.88 -14.27 -3.96
N TRP A 234 3.83 -15.11 -2.94
CA TRP A 234 2.81 -16.13 -2.76
C TRP A 234 2.27 -16.17 -1.33
N PRO A 235 1.24 -15.37 -1.00
CA PRO A 235 0.63 -15.43 0.31
C PRO A 235 -0.28 -16.66 0.45
N GLY A 236 -0.35 -17.21 1.66
CA GLY A 236 -1.25 -18.29 2.05
C GLY A 236 -1.58 -18.22 3.53
N PHE A 237 -2.60 -18.97 3.95
CA PHE A 237 -3.04 -19.05 5.36
C PHE A 237 -2.74 -20.44 5.94
N GLY A 238 -2.58 -20.51 7.27
CA GLY A 238 -2.25 -21.76 7.97
C GLY A 238 -0.78 -22.14 7.84
N ASN A 239 -0.44 -23.41 8.07
CA ASN A 239 0.95 -23.86 7.98
C ASN A 239 1.40 -23.99 6.52
N PHE A 240 2.59 -23.46 6.23
CA PHE A 240 3.22 -23.57 4.91
C PHE A 240 3.35 -25.05 4.49
N ASN A 241 2.84 -25.39 3.31
CA ASN A 241 3.02 -26.72 2.72
C ASN A 241 3.53 -26.58 1.27
N PRO A 242 4.83 -26.83 1.01
CA PRO A 242 5.44 -26.61 -0.30
C PRO A 242 4.84 -27.50 -1.40
N LYS A 243 4.27 -28.67 -1.05
CA LYS A 243 3.65 -29.61 -2.00
C LYS A 243 2.28 -29.14 -2.52
N LYS A 244 1.65 -28.15 -1.89
CA LYS A 244 0.33 -27.61 -2.27
C LYS A 244 0.43 -26.36 -3.17
N ILE A 245 1.63 -25.87 -3.48
CA ILE A 245 1.82 -24.67 -4.30
C ILE A 245 1.64 -25.04 -5.78
N ARG A 246 0.54 -24.64 -6.40
CA ARG A 246 0.33 -24.76 -7.86
C ARG A 246 0.74 -23.49 -8.58
N LEU A 247 1.59 -23.59 -9.60
CA LEU A 247 2.01 -22.47 -10.47
C LEU A 247 0.86 -21.67 -11.12
N SER A 248 -0.36 -22.21 -11.20
CA SER A 248 -1.54 -21.47 -11.69
C SER A 248 -2.12 -20.45 -10.69
N SER A 249 -1.58 -20.38 -9.48
CA SER A 249 -2.06 -19.50 -8.40
C SER A 249 -1.18 -18.26 -8.19
N ILE A 250 -0.43 -17.82 -9.21
CA ILE A 250 0.52 -16.69 -9.12
C ILE A 250 -0.20 -15.44 -8.65
N TRP A 251 0.19 -14.95 -7.46
CA TRP A 251 -0.49 -13.87 -6.80
C TRP A 251 0.00 -12.49 -7.18
N LEU A 252 1.24 -12.32 -7.66
CA LEU A 252 1.72 -11.11 -8.34
C LEU A 252 3.11 -11.39 -8.90
N ILE A 253 3.39 -10.90 -10.10
CA ILE A 253 4.75 -10.68 -10.58
C ILE A 253 5.08 -9.24 -10.18
N ARG A 254 6.04 -9.03 -9.28
CA ARG A 254 6.40 -7.69 -8.77
C ARG A 254 7.83 -7.36 -9.19
N LEU A 255 8.06 -6.20 -9.79
CA LEU A 255 9.31 -5.90 -10.51
C LEU A 255 10.35 -5.08 -9.71
N ARG A 256 10.04 -4.52 -8.53
CA ARG A 256 11.05 -3.83 -7.68
C ARG A 256 10.53 -3.41 -6.30
N GLU A 257 11.44 -3.29 -5.32
CA GLU A 257 11.40 -2.52 -4.05
C GLU A 257 10.03 -2.31 -3.37
N THR A 258 9.29 -3.38 -3.03
CA THR A 258 7.89 -3.19 -2.60
C THR A 258 7.45 -4.09 -1.43
N PRO A 259 6.87 -3.50 -0.37
CA PRO A 259 6.36 -4.25 0.76
C PRO A 259 5.18 -5.16 0.37
N SER A 260 5.28 -6.44 0.72
CA SER A 260 4.16 -7.38 0.72
C SER A 260 3.72 -7.64 2.16
N GLY A 261 2.44 -7.47 2.45
CA GLY A 261 1.85 -7.90 3.72
C GLY A 261 1.85 -9.43 3.82
N VAL A 262 2.35 -9.97 4.93
CA VAL A 262 2.18 -11.37 5.32
C VAL A 262 0.86 -11.49 6.07
N PRO A 263 -0.11 -12.31 5.63
CA PRO A 263 -1.37 -12.43 6.37
C PRO A 263 -1.15 -12.95 7.79
N SER A 264 -1.88 -12.40 8.77
CA SER A 264 -1.87 -12.92 10.15
C SER A 264 -2.22 -14.42 10.19
N GLY A 265 -1.36 -15.23 10.83
CA GLY A 265 -1.53 -16.69 10.87
C GLY A 265 -1.28 -17.38 9.53
N GLY A 266 -0.61 -16.69 8.61
CA GLY A 266 -0.30 -17.16 7.27
C GLY A 266 1.19 -17.22 6.99
N TRP A 267 1.50 -17.39 5.71
CA TRP A 267 2.84 -17.43 5.18
C TRP A 267 2.90 -16.64 3.87
N VAL A 268 4.09 -16.16 3.52
CA VAL A 268 4.40 -15.73 2.16
C VAL A 268 5.61 -16.51 1.67
N ALA A 269 5.52 -17.06 0.47
CA ALA A 269 6.68 -17.58 -0.24
C ALA A 269 7.15 -16.53 -1.24
N ILE A 270 8.43 -16.20 -1.20
CA ILE A 270 9.02 -15.21 -2.10
C ILE A 270 10.03 -15.92 -2.99
N ARG A 271 9.98 -15.62 -4.29
CA ARG A 271 10.99 -16.02 -5.26
C ARG A 271 11.45 -14.78 -5.99
N PHE A 272 12.73 -14.47 -5.90
CA PHE A 272 13.28 -13.28 -6.54
C PHE A 272 14.46 -13.65 -7.44
N LEU A 273 14.70 -12.81 -8.45
CA LEU A 273 15.98 -12.80 -9.12
C LEU A 273 16.89 -11.90 -8.29
N ALA A 274 17.98 -12.45 -7.78
CA ALA A 274 18.95 -11.70 -7.00
C ALA A 274 19.83 -10.88 -7.95
N ASP A 275 19.37 -9.71 -8.37
CA ASP A 275 20.05 -8.82 -9.31
C ASP A 275 20.31 -7.41 -8.75
N ASN A 276 19.98 -7.15 -7.48
CA ASN A 276 20.13 -5.84 -6.85
C ASN A 276 20.23 -5.92 -5.29
N PRO A 277 21.23 -5.29 -4.60
CA PRO A 277 21.43 -5.40 -3.14
C PRO A 277 21.16 -4.10 -2.32
N VAL A 278 20.26 -4.11 -1.31
CA VAL A 278 19.98 -2.96 -0.37
C VAL A 278 19.41 -3.42 1.04
N HIS A 279 19.30 -2.52 2.07
CA HIS A 279 19.03 -2.78 3.53
C HIS A 279 18.09 -1.78 4.30
N THR A 280 17.31 -2.17 5.36
CA THR A 280 16.43 -1.26 6.23
C THR A 280 16.12 -1.72 7.70
N SER A 281 16.17 -0.83 8.75
CA SER A 281 16.39 -1.01 10.24
C SER A 281 15.33 -1.72 11.12
N TRP A 282 15.73 -2.12 12.35
CA TRP A 282 15.04 -2.89 13.44
C TRP A 282 15.27 -4.41 13.54
N GLY A 283 16.41 -4.92 13.07
CA GLY A 283 16.83 -6.31 13.33
C GLY A 283 16.03 -7.40 12.59
N LEU A 284 14.87 -7.06 12.04
CA LEU A 284 14.15 -7.82 11.01
C LEU A 284 14.64 -7.44 9.61
N LYS A 285 15.96 -7.34 9.48
CA LYS A 285 16.65 -7.13 8.21
C LYS A 285 17.54 -8.33 7.97
N MET A 286 17.46 -8.85 6.76
CA MET A 286 18.46 -9.78 6.24
C MET A 286 19.14 -9.14 5.05
N ALA A 287 20.44 -9.38 4.93
CA ALA A 287 21.29 -8.89 3.88
C ALA A 287 21.59 -10.05 2.92
N TRP A 288 21.43 -9.84 1.62
CA TRP A 288 21.94 -10.75 0.59
C TRP A 288 23.08 -10.05 -0.14
N ILE A 289 24.26 -10.63 -0.09
CA ILE A 289 25.39 -10.19 -0.91
C ILE A 289 25.34 -11.00 -2.21
N VAL A 290 25.03 -10.32 -3.30
CA VAL A 290 25.05 -10.90 -4.65
C VAL A 290 26.42 -10.65 -5.26
N MET A 291 27.12 -11.73 -5.60
CA MET A 291 28.46 -11.63 -6.20
C MET A 291 28.36 -11.26 -7.67
N ASP A 292 29.36 -10.52 -8.15
CA ASP A 292 29.49 -10.13 -9.56
C ASP A 292 29.48 -11.36 -10.49
N GLY A 293 28.76 -11.24 -11.61
CA GLY A 293 28.78 -12.21 -12.69
C GLY A 293 29.92 -12.01 -13.69
N SER A 294 29.97 -12.89 -14.69
CA SER A 294 31.01 -12.87 -15.73
C SER A 294 30.85 -11.73 -16.74
N SER A 295 29.62 -11.25 -16.95
CA SER A 295 29.31 -10.21 -17.93
C SER A 295 29.43 -8.79 -17.36
N ARG A 296 29.76 -7.80 -18.19
CA ARG A 296 29.92 -6.40 -17.76
C ARG A 296 28.65 -5.81 -17.12
N ASN A 297 27.47 -6.25 -17.52
CA ASN A 297 26.17 -5.87 -16.96
C ASN A 297 25.80 -6.64 -15.68
N GLN A 298 26.66 -7.54 -15.21
CA GLN A 298 26.50 -8.30 -13.96
C GLN A 298 27.53 -7.85 -12.91
N LYS A 299 28.19 -6.71 -13.12
CA LYS A 299 29.18 -6.14 -12.19
C LYS A 299 28.68 -4.84 -11.60
N LEU A 300 28.87 -4.65 -10.30
CA LEU A 300 28.58 -3.37 -9.65
C LEU A 300 29.55 -2.28 -10.14
N PRO A 301 29.08 -1.03 -10.31
CA PRO A 301 29.98 0.09 -10.55
C PRO A 301 30.87 0.34 -9.32
N PRO A 302 32.06 0.94 -9.50
CA PRO A 302 32.91 1.30 -8.38
C PRO A 302 32.22 2.31 -7.44
N PRO A 303 32.59 2.33 -6.16
CA PRO A 303 32.02 3.26 -5.18
C PRO A 303 32.22 4.73 -5.61
N PRO A 304 31.19 5.59 -5.51
CA PRO A 304 31.32 7.02 -5.76
C PRO A 304 32.40 7.67 -4.88
N SER A 305 33.13 8.64 -5.42
CA SER A 305 34.24 9.31 -4.71
C SER A 305 33.79 10.18 -3.52
N ASP A 306 32.50 10.50 -3.45
CA ASP A 306 31.85 11.36 -2.48
C ASP A 306 31.08 10.57 -1.40
N LEU A 307 31.31 9.25 -1.30
CA LEU A 307 30.73 8.44 -0.24
C LEU A 307 31.00 9.04 1.16
N PRO A 308 29.96 9.24 1.99
CA PRO A 308 30.13 9.71 3.37
C PRO A 308 31.11 8.82 4.13
N LYS A 309 31.99 9.43 4.92
CA LYS A 309 32.97 8.71 5.73
C LYS A 309 32.27 7.91 6.84
N CYS A 310 32.82 6.74 7.14
CA CYS A 310 32.44 5.91 8.28
C CYS A 310 32.94 6.51 9.60
#